data_AF-A0AAJ2A845-F1
#
_entry.id   AF-A0AAJ2A845-F1
#
_cell.length_a   1.000
_cell.length_b   1.000
_cell.length_c   1.000
_cell.angle_alpha   90.00
_cell.angle_beta   90.00
_cell.angle_gamma   90.00
#
_symmetry.space_group_name_H-M   'P 1'
#
loop_
_entity.id
_entity.type
_entity.pdbx_description
1 polymer ?
#
loop_
_entity_poly.entity_id
_entity_poly.type
_entity_poly.pdbx_seq_one_letter_code
_entity_poly.pdbx_strand_id
1 'polypeptide(L)'
;MRDARLAPASILFAIFLGGLAALPPISIDMALPALGEIGDTLHATRSAAGFTLSLFMAGFVIGPLVYGPLSDAYGRKPLLLLGLVIFTAGGVLAACTPSIGVLLLARFVQGLGAGSGMTIALAIVRDLFEGEAMQRRIGSITVVANVAPIVAPSLGVALLAVIHWRGIYGVMAGCGLVAALVTWRGLRESARIATARFSMKKLVRNYATVLRHRDAAGAIVINGLGFGWMFAYVAGSPLVLLGTLHVRPLVYRDVRDDGRGHRRGRGAQRRVRATWRTERTIAVRGDCLGGDCGHRPDRAGFA
;
A
#
# COMPACT_ATOMS: atom_id res chain seq x y z
N MET A 1 24.66 -18.21 18.11
CA MET A 1 23.61 -17.76 17.17
C MET A 1 24.06 -16.47 16.46
N ARG A 2 25.09 -16.58 15.62
CA ARG A 2 25.74 -15.45 14.94
C ARG A 2 25.02 -15.16 13.60
N ASP A 3 24.58 -13.91 13.43
CA ASP A 3 24.41 -13.22 12.15
C ASP A 3 23.42 -13.78 11.11
N ALA A 4 22.13 -13.89 11.47
CA ALA A 4 21.08 -13.91 10.45
C ALA A 4 20.89 -12.51 9.86
N ARG A 5 21.82 -12.05 9.01
CA ARG A 5 21.79 -10.71 8.38
C ARG A 5 21.16 -10.78 7.00
N LEU A 6 20.15 -9.96 6.74
CA LEU A 6 19.62 -9.81 5.38
C LEU A 6 20.55 -8.91 4.57
N ALA A 7 21.31 -9.50 3.63
CA ALA A 7 22.16 -8.72 2.75
C ALA A 7 21.30 -7.83 1.82
N PRO A 8 21.57 -6.53 1.69
CA PRO A 8 20.77 -5.64 0.83
C PRO A 8 20.71 -6.08 -0.64
N ALA A 9 21.78 -6.74 -1.12
CA ALA A 9 21.85 -7.28 -2.48
C ALA A 9 20.98 -8.54 -2.69
N SER A 10 20.54 -9.21 -1.63
CA SER A 10 19.87 -10.51 -1.72
C SER A 10 18.43 -10.43 -2.21
N ILE A 11 17.99 -11.48 -2.90
CA ILE A 11 16.57 -11.67 -3.28
C ILE A 11 15.69 -11.76 -2.04
N LEU A 12 16.18 -12.42 -0.97
CA LEU A 12 15.47 -12.56 0.30
C LEU A 12 15.12 -11.20 0.91
N PHE A 13 16.01 -10.22 0.82
CA PHE A 13 15.75 -8.85 1.27
C PHE A 13 14.63 -8.18 0.46
N ALA A 14 14.63 -8.36 -0.86
CA ALA A 14 13.56 -7.83 -1.72
C ALA A 14 12.21 -8.50 -1.44
N ILE A 15 12.18 -9.82 -1.23
CA ILE A 15 10.97 -10.56 -0.84
C ILE A 15 10.48 -10.09 0.52
N PHE A 16 11.38 -9.90 1.49
CA PHE A 16 11.02 -9.42 2.81
C PHE A 16 10.39 -8.02 2.78
N LEU A 17 11.04 -7.05 2.10
CA LEU A 17 10.50 -5.70 1.94
C LEU A 17 9.18 -5.69 1.14
N GLY A 18 9.09 -6.53 0.10
CA GLY A 18 7.84 -6.75 -0.64
C GLY A 18 6.73 -7.31 0.25
N GLY A 19 7.06 -8.26 1.13
CA GLY A 19 6.15 -8.84 2.12
C GLY A 19 5.65 -7.81 3.12
N LEU A 20 6.53 -6.93 3.63
CA LEU A 20 6.14 -5.81 4.48
C LEU A 20 5.15 -4.87 3.77
N ALA A 21 5.40 -4.56 2.49
CA ALA A 21 4.49 -3.75 1.67
C ALA A 21 3.19 -4.47 1.29
N ALA A 22 3.19 -5.81 1.30
CA ALA A 22 2.02 -6.65 1.03
C ALA A 22 1.14 -6.89 2.26
N LEU A 23 1.60 -6.58 3.48
CA LEU A 23 0.79 -6.75 4.71
C LEU A 23 -0.58 -6.06 4.61
N PRO A 24 -0.70 -4.79 4.14
CA PRO A 24 -2.00 -4.13 4.00
C PRO A 24 -2.97 -4.84 3.03
N PRO A 25 -2.63 -5.07 1.74
CA PRO A 25 -3.57 -5.72 0.82
C PRO A 25 -3.95 -7.13 1.27
N ILE A 26 -3.00 -7.93 1.78
CA ILE A 26 -3.29 -9.26 2.33
C ILE A 26 -4.31 -9.18 3.47
N SER A 27 -4.15 -8.20 4.37
CA SER A 27 -5.02 -8.00 5.53
C SER A 27 -6.43 -7.51 5.18
N ILE A 28 -6.59 -6.90 4.01
CA ILE A 28 -7.88 -6.45 3.49
C ILE A 28 -8.57 -7.63 2.81
N ASP A 29 -7.89 -8.25 1.85
CA ASP A 29 -8.51 -9.18 0.91
C ASP A 29 -8.77 -10.56 1.51
N MET A 30 -7.93 -11.03 2.45
CA MET A 30 -8.19 -12.28 3.17
C MET A 30 -9.36 -12.18 4.16
N ALA A 31 -9.70 -10.97 4.61
CA ALA A 31 -10.79 -10.75 5.58
C ALA A 31 -12.16 -10.66 4.91
N LEU A 32 -12.23 -10.35 3.61
CA LEU A 32 -13.48 -10.22 2.86
C LEU A 32 -14.40 -11.45 2.95
N PRO A 33 -13.93 -12.70 2.73
CA PRO A 33 -14.81 -13.87 2.82
C PRO A 33 -15.37 -14.10 4.23
N ALA A 34 -14.70 -13.61 5.28
CA ALA A 34 -15.12 -13.77 6.66
C ALA A 34 -16.23 -12.80 7.10
N LEU A 35 -16.54 -11.75 6.33
CA LEU A 35 -17.48 -10.71 6.75
C LEU A 35 -18.89 -11.22 7.07
N GLY A 36 -19.36 -12.24 6.34
CA GLY A 36 -20.65 -12.89 6.62
C GLY A 36 -20.66 -13.57 7.99
N GLU A 37 -19.68 -14.45 8.21
CA GLU A 37 -19.54 -15.21 9.46
C GLU A 37 -19.30 -14.30 10.67
N ILE A 38 -18.58 -13.19 10.51
CA ILE A 38 -18.38 -12.18 11.55
C ILE A 38 -19.73 -11.56 11.97
N GLY A 39 -20.60 -11.23 11.00
CA GLY A 39 -21.93 -10.68 11.27
C GLY A 39 -22.79 -11.66 12.07
N ASP A 40 -22.81 -12.92 11.65
CA ASP A 40 -23.62 -13.97 12.29
C ASP A 40 -23.11 -14.30 13.70
N THR A 41 -21.80 -14.42 13.89
CA THR A 41 -21.18 -14.85 15.16
C THR A 41 -21.13 -13.77 16.23
N LEU A 42 -21.05 -12.50 15.84
CA LEU A 42 -21.03 -11.37 16.78
C LEU A 42 -22.39 -10.68 16.88
N HIS A 43 -23.45 -11.28 16.30
CA HIS A 43 -24.80 -10.71 16.22
C HIS A 43 -24.81 -9.26 15.71
N ALA A 44 -23.98 -8.98 14.71
CA ALA A 44 -23.76 -7.65 14.17
C ALA A 44 -24.42 -7.50 12.80
N THR A 45 -24.84 -6.27 12.46
CA THR A 45 -25.34 -5.97 11.13
C THR A 45 -24.25 -6.15 10.07
N ARG A 46 -24.63 -6.49 8.83
CA ARG A 46 -23.67 -6.58 7.71
C ARG A 46 -22.90 -5.28 7.48
N SER A 47 -23.54 -4.14 7.74
CA SER A 47 -22.89 -2.82 7.70
C SER A 47 -21.80 -2.69 8.77
N ALA A 48 -22.04 -3.17 10.00
CA ALA A 48 -21.04 -3.16 11.07
C ALA A 48 -19.85 -4.07 10.76
N ALA A 49 -20.09 -5.25 10.16
CA ALA A 49 -19.01 -6.10 9.66
C ALA A 49 -18.21 -5.38 8.55
N GLY A 50 -18.86 -4.68 7.62
CA GLY A 50 -18.20 -3.88 6.59
C GLY A 50 -17.30 -2.77 7.14
N PHE A 51 -17.67 -2.14 8.27
CA PHE A 51 -16.84 -1.13 8.92
C PHE A 51 -15.46 -1.65 9.37
N THR A 52 -15.29 -2.96 9.58
CA THR A 52 -13.99 -3.54 9.92
C THR A 52 -12.91 -3.26 8.86
N LEU A 53 -13.32 -3.21 7.58
CA LEU A 53 -12.44 -2.86 6.48
C LEU A 53 -12.17 -1.35 6.45
N SER A 54 -13.22 -0.54 6.60
CA SER A 54 -13.09 0.92 6.63
C SER A 54 -12.16 1.40 7.75
N LEU A 55 -12.30 0.84 8.95
CA LEU A 55 -11.47 1.21 10.10
C LEU A 55 -10.02 0.73 9.93
N PHE A 56 -9.80 -0.44 9.34
CA PHE A 56 -8.46 -0.87 8.97
C PHE A 56 -7.81 0.10 7.97
N MET A 57 -8.54 0.48 6.91
CA MET A 57 -8.04 1.44 5.91
C MET A 57 -7.79 2.81 6.54
N ALA A 58 -8.65 3.28 7.45
CA ALA A 58 -8.45 4.52 8.17
C ALA A 58 -7.14 4.50 8.97
N GLY A 59 -6.90 3.42 9.74
CA GLY A 59 -5.62 3.22 10.43
C GLY A 59 -4.44 3.17 9.46
N PHE A 60 -4.58 2.43 8.37
CA PHE A 60 -3.54 2.30 7.35
C PHE A 60 -3.17 3.61 6.66
N VAL A 61 -4.12 4.53 6.47
CA VAL A 61 -3.84 5.86 5.89
C VAL A 61 -3.18 6.78 6.92
N ILE A 62 -3.58 6.70 8.19
CA ILE A 62 -2.99 7.50 9.27
C ILE A 62 -1.54 7.04 9.55
N GLY A 63 -1.27 5.74 9.49
CA GLY A 63 0.03 5.16 9.79
C GLY A 63 1.21 5.85 9.08
N PRO A 64 1.26 5.89 7.74
CA PRO A 64 2.33 6.53 6.97
C PRO A 64 2.60 7.99 7.35
N LEU A 65 1.56 8.76 7.71
CA LEU A 65 1.69 10.17 8.14
C LEU A 65 2.44 10.29 9.46
N VAL A 66 2.33 9.29 10.33
CA VAL A 66 3.03 9.23 11.61
C VAL A 66 4.40 8.56 11.46
N TYR A 67 4.44 7.36 10.88
CA TYR A 67 5.67 6.56 10.81
C TYR A 67 6.74 7.16 9.90
N GLY A 68 6.38 7.89 8.84
CA GLY A 68 7.36 8.54 7.96
C GLY A 68 8.29 9.47 8.75
N PRO A 69 7.77 10.59 9.28
CA PRO A 69 8.55 11.56 10.05
C PRO A 69 9.19 10.99 11.32
N LEU A 70 8.49 10.10 12.03
CA LEU A 70 9.03 9.49 13.23
C LEU A 70 10.21 8.56 12.89
N SER A 71 10.13 7.80 11.80
CA SER A 71 11.24 6.94 11.39
C SER A 71 12.45 7.71 10.88
N ASP A 72 12.27 8.92 10.33
CA ASP A 72 13.38 9.82 10.00
C ASP A 72 14.11 10.31 11.27
N ALA A 73 13.36 10.59 12.34
CA ALA A 73 13.90 11.18 13.57
C ALA A 73 14.47 10.15 14.55
N TYR A 74 13.84 8.97 14.65
CA TYR A 74 14.16 7.96 15.66
C TYR A 74 14.79 6.69 15.06
N GLY A 75 14.89 6.59 13.74
CA GLY A 75 15.43 5.42 13.02
C GLY A 75 14.36 4.57 12.35
N ARG A 76 14.74 3.87 11.28
CA ARG A 76 13.85 2.98 10.51
C ARG A 76 13.50 1.73 11.29
N LYS A 77 14.51 1.07 11.88
CA LYS A 77 14.33 -0.23 12.55
C LYS A 77 13.40 -0.17 13.76
N PRO A 78 13.58 0.75 14.75
CA PRO A 78 12.73 0.76 15.94
C PRO A 78 11.28 1.07 15.61
N LEU A 79 11.03 1.98 14.65
CA LEU A 79 9.67 2.34 14.26
C LEU A 79 8.99 1.26 13.43
N LEU A 80 9.75 0.52 12.60
CA LEU A 80 9.22 -0.66 11.92
C LEU A 80 8.84 -1.75 12.92
N LEU A 81 9.69 -2.01 13.92
CA LEU A 81 9.37 -2.96 14.99
C LEU A 81 8.13 -2.55 15.78
N LEU A 82 8.03 -1.27 16.16
CA LEU A 82 6.86 -0.74 16.86
C LEU A 82 5.58 -0.97 16.04
N GLY A 83 5.59 -0.61 14.77
CA GLY A 83 4.42 -0.79 13.91
C GLY A 83 4.07 -2.26 13.66
N LEU A 84 5.07 -3.15 13.53
CA LEU A 84 4.83 -4.60 13.43
C LEU A 84 4.27 -5.20 14.71
N VAL A 85 4.71 -4.74 15.88
CA VAL A 85 4.14 -5.12 17.18
C VAL A 85 2.69 -4.65 17.28
N ILE A 86 2.40 -3.39 16.90
CA ILE A 86 1.04 -2.85 16.86
C ILE A 86 0.14 -3.65 15.91
N PHE A 87 0.65 -4.00 14.72
CA PHE A 87 -0.05 -4.84 13.76
C PHE A 87 -0.35 -6.23 14.34
N THR A 88 0.64 -6.86 14.97
CA THR A 88 0.49 -8.18 15.60
C THR A 88 -0.52 -8.13 16.74
N ALA A 89 -0.43 -7.14 17.62
CA ALA A 89 -1.35 -6.94 18.74
C ALA A 89 -2.78 -6.70 18.24
N GLY A 90 -2.96 -5.87 17.21
CA GLY A 90 -4.26 -5.65 16.57
C GLY A 90 -4.83 -6.95 15.96
N GLY A 91 -4.00 -7.77 15.34
CA GLY A 91 -4.40 -9.08 14.83
C GLY A 91 -4.81 -10.08 15.92
N VAL A 92 -4.06 -10.14 17.03
CA VAL A 92 -4.41 -10.97 18.20
C VAL A 92 -5.71 -10.48 18.83
N LEU A 93 -5.88 -9.17 19.02
CA LEU A 93 -7.12 -8.59 19.53
C LEU A 93 -8.31 -8.89 18.62
N ALA A 94 -8.11 -8.83 17.30
CA ALA A 94 -9.15 -9.19 16.34
C ALA A 94 -9.51 -10.69 16.40
N ALA A 95 -8.51 -11.57 16.57
CA ALA A 95 -8.72 -13.00 16.72
C ALA A 95 -9.40 -13.39 18.06
N CYS A 96 -9.18 -12.59 19.12
CA CYS A 96 -9.71 -12.84 20.45
C CYS A 96 -10.93 -11.97 20.81
N THR A 97 -11.45 -11.18 19.87
CA THR A 97 -12.51 -10.20 20.15
C THR A 97 -13.82 -10.85 20.63
N PRO A 98 -14.48 -10.32 21.68
CA PRO A 98 -15.79 -10.78 22.13
C PRO A 98 -16.96 -10.04 21.47
N SER A 99 -16.72 -8.91 20.80
CA SER A 99 -17.78 -8.07 20.23
C SER A 99 -17.33 -7.34 18.96
N ILE A 100 -18.30 -6.85 18.19
CA ILE A 100 -18.00 -6.09 16.98
C ILE A 100 -17.26 -4.79 17.28
N GLY A 101 -17.58 -4.10 18.38
CA GLY A 101 -16.90 -2.86 18.77
C GLY A 101 -15.41 -3.06 19.05
N VAL A 102 -15.05 -4.14 19.75
CA VAL A 102 -13.66 -4.50 20.01
C VAL A 102 -12.96 -4.91 18.71
N LEU A 103 -13.66 -5.61 17.80
CA LEU A 103 -13.13 -5.95 16.48
C LEU A 103 -12.82 -4.70 15.65
N LEU A 104 -13.71 -3.71 15.64
CA LEU A 104 -13.50 -2.44 14.93
C LEU A 104 -12.26 -1.70 15.44
N LEU A 105 -12.12 -1.61 16.77
CA LEU A 105 -10.93 -1.01 17.40
C LEU A 105 -9.67 -1.81 17.06
N ALA A 106 -9.71 -3.13 17.19
CA ALA A 106 -8.60 -4.01 16.86
C ALA A 106 -8.16 -3.85 15.39
N ARG A 107 -9.11 -3.70 14.47
CA ARG A 107 -8.85 -3.46 13.04
C ARG A 107 -8.24 -2.10 12.78
N PHE A 108 -8.69 -1.06 13.47
CA PHE A 108 -8.07 0.25 13.39
C PHE A 108 -6.61 0.21 13.86
N VAL A 109 -6.35 -0.41 15.02
CA VAL A 109 -5.00 -0.60 15.58
C VAL A 109 -4.13 -1.43 14.63
N GLN A 110 -4.67 -2.53 14.10
CA GLN A 110 -3.96 -3.36 13.14
C GLN A 110 -3.61 -2.57 11.87
N GLY A 111 -4.55 -1.79 11.34
CA GLY A 111 -4.33 -0.93 10.18
C GLY A 111 -3.23 0.11 10.42
N LEU A 112 -3.23 0.77 11.58
CA LEU A 112 -2.16 1.67 11.98
C LEU A 112 -0.80 0.98 11.92
N GLY A 113 -0.69 -0.21 12.52
CA GLY A 113 0.54 -1.00 12.47
C GLY A 113 0.98 -1.37 11.04
N ALA A 114 0.03 -1.78 10.19
CA ALA A 114 0.29 -2.14 8.79
C ALA A 114 0.92 -0.99 7.98
N GLY A 115 0.56 0.26 8.31
CA GLY A 115 1.11 1.46 7.67
C GLY A 115 2.64 1.59 7.79
N SER A 116 3.22 1.09 8.90
CA SER A 116 4.67 1.12 9.11
C SER A 116 5.43 0.31 8.07
N GLY A 117 4.92 -0.87 7.70
CA GLY A 117 5.60 -1.81 6.81
C GLY A 117 5.85 -1.21 5.43
N MET A 118 4.80 -0.69 4.80
CA MET A 118 4.91 -0.10 3.46
C MET A 118 5.76 1.17 3.44
N THR A 119 5.53 2.09 4.38
CA THR A 119 6.24 3.38 4.40
C THR A 119 7.72 3.20 4.72
N ILE A 120 8.05 2.40 5.72
CA ILE A 120 9.44 2.22 6.16
C ILE A 120 10.18 1.31 5.18
N ALA A 121 9.55 0.31 4.56
CA ALA A 121 10.20 -0.50 3.52
C ALA A 121 10.68 0.36 2.34
N LEU A 122 9.86 1.29 1.86
CA LEU A 122 10.25 2.22 0.79
C LEU A 122 11.36 3.18 1.24
N ALA A 123 11.31 3.66 2.49
CA ALA A 123 12.35 4.51 3.05
C ALA A 123 13.70 3.77 3.14
N ILE A 124 13.71 2.51 3.62
CA ILE A 124 14.92 1.68 3.69
C ILE A 124 15.55 1.50 2.31
N VAL A 125 14.75 1.27 1.25
CA VAL A 125 15.31 1.16 -0.12
C VAL A 125 15.94 2.47 -0.56
N ARG A 126 15.31 3.61 -0.27
CA ARG A 126 15.84 4.94 -0.59
C ARG A 126 17.09 5.30 0.21
N ASP A 127 17.22 4.77 1.44
CA ASP A 127 18.40 4.98 2.28
C ASP A 127 19.60 4.12 1.83
N LEU A 128 19.36 2.95 1.21
CA LEU A 128 20.39 1.95 0.90
C LEU A 128 20.82 1.89 -0.57
N PHE A 129 20.03 2.42 -1.50
CA PHE A 129 20.29 2.31 -2.94
C PHE A 129 20.10 3.64 -3.65
N GLU A 130 20.86 3.83 -4.73
CA GLU A 130 20.79 5.01 -5.59
C GLU A 130 20.56 4.60 -7.06
N GLY A 131 20.10 5.56 -7.88
CA GLY A 131 19.94 5.40 -9.33
C GLY A 131 19.09 4.19 -9.74
N GLU A 132 19.57 3.43 -10.72
CA GLU A 132 18.86 2.25 -11.24
C GLU A 132 18.65 1.15 -10.20
N ALA A 133 19.60 0.97 -9.28
CA ALA A 133 19.48 -0.07 -8.26
C ALA A 133 18.28 0.21 -7.34
N MET A 134 18.06 1.47 -6.98
CA MET A 134 16.87 1.90 -6.22
C MET A 134 15.58 1.59 -6.99
N GLN A 135 15.52 1.96 -8.27
CA GLN A 135 14.33 1.72 -9.10
C GLN A 135 14.01 0.23 -9.25
N ARG A 136 15.03 -0.61 -9.46
CA ARG A 136 14.87 -2.08 -9.54
C ARG A 136 14.31 -2.66 -8.23
N ARG A 137 14.77 -2.17 -7.08
CA ARG A 137 14.30 -2.61 -5.76
C ARG A 137 12.87 -2.15 -5.48
N ILE A 138 12.54 -0.89 -5.75
CA ILE A 138 11.16 -0.40 -5.65
C ILE A 138 10.25 -1.21 -6.57
N GLY A 139 10.66 -1.45 -7.83
CA GLY A 139 9.91 -2.28 -8.77
C GLY A 139 9.64 -3.69 -8.23
N SER A 140 10.63 -4.32 -7.59
CA SER A 140 10.46 -5.63 -6.95
C SER A 140 9.40 -5.60 -5.83
N ILE A 141 9.43 -4.58 -4.97
CA ILE A 141 8.43 -4.38 -3.92
C ILE A 141 7.04 -4.19 -4.52
N THR A 142 6.93 -3.36 -5.56
CA THR A 142 5.67 -3.09 -6.26
C THR A 142 5.08 -4.35 -6.89
N VAL A 143 5.91 -5.22 -7.49
CA VAL A 143 5.45 -6.50 -8.03
C VAL A 143 4.85 -7.36 -6.93
N VAL A 144 5.54 -7.54 -5.79
CA VAL A 144 5.04 -8.34 -4.67
C VAL A 144 3.73 -7.76 -4.12
N ALA A 145 3.67 -6.44 -3.93
CA ALA A 145 2.48 -5.76 -3.43
C ALA A 145 1.27 -5.88 -4.39
N ASN A 146 1.49 -5.93 -5.70
CA ASN A 146 0.43 -6.09 -6.70
C ASN A 146 -0.03 -7.54 -6.87
N VAL A 147 0.85 -8.51 -6.61
CA VAL A 147 0.49 -9.94 -6.65
C VAL A 147 -0.35 -10.33 -5.42
N ALA A 148 -0.10 -9.69 -4.29
CA ALA A 148 -0.78 -9.99 -3.04
C ALA A 148 -2.33 -9.99 -3.13
N PRO A 149 -3.00 -8.94 -3.66
CA PRO A 149 -4.46 -8.93 -3.84
C PRO A 149 -5.03 -10.04 -4.73
N ILE A 150 -4.22 -10.61 -5.63
CA ILE A 150 -4.66 -11.68 -6.51
C ILE A 150 -4.75 -13.00 -5.74
N VAL A 151 -3.76 -13.23 -4.87
CA VAL A 151 -3.61 -14.49 -4.12
C VAL A 151 -4.39 -14.45 -2.80
N ALA A 152 -4.49 -13.29 -2.18
CA ALA A 152 -5.07 -13.11 -0.84
C ALA A 152 -6.54 -13.58 -0.72
N PRO A 153 -7.48 -13.25 -1.62
CA PRO A 153 -8.86 -13.74 -1.51
C PRO A 153 -8.94 -15.27 -1.55
N SER A 154 -8.17 -15.91 -2.44
CA SER A 154 -8.13 -17.37 -2.55
C SER A 154 -7.58 -18.01 -1.28
N LEU A 155 -6.53 -17.44 -0.69
CA LEU A 155 -6.01 -17.89 0.60
C LEU A 155 -7.04 -17.69 1.73
N GLY A 156 -7.75 -16.56 1.74
CA GLY A 156 -8.79 -16.28 2.72
C GLY A 156 -9.94 -17.31 2.67
N VAL A 157 -10.43 -17.62 1.46
CA VAL A 157 -11.47 -18.64 1.26
C VAL A 157 -10.98 -20.04 1.64
N ALA A 158 -9.76 -20.41 1.23
CA ALA A 158 -9.17 -21.71 1.54
C ALA A 158 -8.98 -21.89 3.05
N LEU A 159 -8.54 -20.85 3.76
CA LEU A 159 -8.43 -20.86 5.21
C LEU A 159 -9.81 -20.97 5.86
N LEU A 160 -10.80 -20.17 5.42
CA LEU A 160 -12.14 -20.22 6.00
C LEU A 160 -12.83 -21.59 5.86
N ALA A 161 -12.42 -22.40 4.86
CA ALA A 161 -12.91 -23.77 4.69
C ALA A 161 -12.40 -24.75 5.76
N VAL A 162 -11.30 -24.43 6.45
CA VAL A 162 -10.66 -25.32 7.44
C VAL A 162 -10.55 -24.71 8.84
N ILE A 163 -10.58 -23.38 8.95
CA ILE A 163 -10.49 -22.65 10.21
C ILE A 163 -11.60 -21.57 10.29
N HIS A 164 -12.01 -21.26 11.52
CA HIS A 164 -12.96 -20.19 11.81
C HIS A 164 -12.39 -18.81 11.39
N TRP A 165 -13.23 -17.81 11.12
CA TRP A 165 -12.80 -16.43 10.78
C TRP A 165 -11.74 -15.84 11.74
N ARG A 166 -11.80 -16.21 13.03
CA ARG A 166 -10.84 -15.78 14.06
C ARG A 166 -9.42 -16.22 13.72
N GLY A 167 -9.28 -17.39 13.11
CA GLY A 167 -8.02 -17.94 12.67
C GLY A 167 -7.37 -17.14 11.54
N ILE A 168 -8.15 -16.49 10.66
CA ILE A 168 -7.60 -15.59 9.62
C ILE A 168 -6.83 -14.43 10.26
N TYR A 169 -7.41 -13.80 11.29
CA TYR A 169 -6.73 -12.74 12.05
C TYR A 169 -5.53 -13.27 12.84
N GLY A 170 -5.61 -14.50 13.34
CA GLY A 170 -4.48 -15.20 13.96
C GLY A 170 -3.32 -15.42 12.99
N VAL A 171 -3.59 -15.85 11.76
CA VAL A 171 -2.57 -16.00 10.71
C VAL A 171 -1.94 -14.64 10.38
N MET A 172 -2.73 -13.58 10.23
CA MET A 172 -2.20 -12.22 10.02
C MET A 172 -1.29 -11.80 11.18
N ALA A 173 -1.70 -12.03 12.43
CA ALA A 173 -0.88 -11.76 13.60
C ALA A 173 0.43 -12.57 13.58
N GLY A 174 0.37 -13.85 13.19
CA GLY A 174 1.54 -14.70 12.98
C GLY A 174 2.50 -14.13 11.94
N CYS A 175 1.99 -13.69 10.78
CA CYS A 175 2.79 -13.01 9.75
C CYS A 175 3.45 -11.74 10.29
N GLY A 176 2.72 -10.94 11.07
CA GLY A 176 3.26 -9.76 11.75
C GLY A 176 4.39 -10.09 12.73
N LEU A 177 4.21 -11.14 13.53
CA LEU A 177 5.19 -11.61 14.51
C LEU A 177 6.46 -12.13 13.81
N VAL A 178 6.30 -12.92 12.76
CA VAL A 178 7.42 -13.41 11.94
C VAL A 178 8.17 -12.23 11.33
N ALA A 179 7.45 -11.26 10.74
CA ALA A 179 8.07 -10.05 10.20
C ALA A 179 8.79 -9.23 11.28
N ALA A 180 8.24 -9.12 12.49
CA ALA A 180 8.87 -8.45 13.61
C ALA A 180 10.16 -9.16 14.03
N LEU A 181 10.13 -10.49 14.11
CA LEU A 181 11.28 -11.31 14.47
C LEU A 181 12.41 -11.22 13.43
N VAL A 182 12.05 -11.27 12.14
CA VAL A 182 12.97 -11.09 11.02
C VAL A 182 13.55 -9.68 11.02
N THR A 183 12.73 -8.65 11.28
CA THR A 183 13.22 -7.26 11.43
C THR A 183 14.19 -7.13 12.59
N TRP A 184 13.85 -7.72 13.74
CA TRP A 184 14.64 -7.62 14.96
C TRP A 184 16.04 -8.23 14.79
N ARG A 185 16.12 -9.41 14.15
CA ARG A 185 17.38 -10.13 13.93
C ARG A 185 18.12 -9.70 12.67
N GLY A 186 17.40 -9.46 11.58
CA GLY A 186 17.99 -9.38 10.23
C GLY A 186 18.16 -7.99 9.66
N LEU A 187 17.42 -6.99 10.16
CA LEU A 187 17.53 -5.62 9.68
C LEU A 187 18.53 -4.82 10.52
N ARG A 188 19.45 -4.12 9.85
CA ARG A 188 20.29 -3.09 10.48
C ARG A 188 19.63 -1.73 10.32
N GLU A 189 19.93 -0.82 11.25
CA GLU A 189 19.47 0.57 11.13
C GLU A 189 20.03 1.19 9.84
N SER A 190 19.14 1.75 9.02
CA SER A 190 19.48 2.38 7.74
C SER A 190 19.37 3.90 7.79
N ALA A 191 18.64 4.46 8.76
CA ALA A 191 18.48 5.89 8.87
C ALA A 191 19.82 6.55 9.24
N ARG A 192 20.21 7.59 8.48
CA ARG A 192 21.17 8.58 8.95
C ARG A 192 20.44 9.52 9.90
N ILE A 193 20.47 9.19 11.19
CA ILE A 193 19.75 9.96 12.22
C ILE A 193 20.28 11.40 12.21
N ALA A 194 19.45 12.34 11.77
CA ALA A 194 19.79 13.75 11.82
C ALA A 194 19.86 14.19 13.30
N THR A 195 20.91 14.93 13.67
CA THR A 195 21.11 15.46 15.04
C THR A 195 20.02 16.44 15.50
N ALA A 196 19.10 16.84 14.61
CA ALA A 196 18.03 17.76 14.91
C ALA A 196 16.88 17.08 15.67
N ARG A 197 16.53 17.63 16.84
CA ARG A 197 15.36 17.18 17.64
C ARG A 197 14.06 17.23 16.83
N PHE A 198 13.28 16.15 16.94
CA PHE A 198 11.91 16.09 16.42
C PHE A 198 11.06 17.26 16.97
N SER A 199 10.30 17.92 16.11
CA SER A 199 9.44 19.04 16.49
C SER A 199 8.10 18.96 15.76
N MET A 200 7.02 18.75 16.52
CA MET A 200 5.66 18.66 15.98
C MET A 200 5.27 19.93 15.20
N LYS A 201 5.67 21.12 15.68
CA LYS A 201 5.42 22.39 14.98
C LYS A 201 6.10 22.43 13.60
N LYS A 202 7.34 21.96 13.50
CA LYS A 202 8.05 21.87 12.21
C LYS A 202 7.38 20.85 11.29
N LEU A 203 6.93 19.72 11.83
CA LEU A 203 6.24 18.69 11.05
C LEU A 203 4.95 19.22 10.41
N VAL A 204 4.07 19.82 11.21
CA VAL A 204 2.80 20.40 10.72
C VAL A 204 3.08 21.49 9.67
N ARG A 205 4.09 22.34 9.92
CA ARG A 205 4.51 23.35 8.95
C ARG A 205 5.00 22.74 7.63
N ASN A 206 5.79 21.67 7.68
CA ASN A 206 6.28 20.99 6.47
C ASN A 206 5.12 20.38 5.67
N TYR A 207 4.16 19.71 6.33
CA TYR A 207 2.95 19.23 5.66
C TYR A 207 2.16 20.38 5.02
N ALA A 208 1.98 21.50 5.74
CA ALA A 208 1.29 22.66 5.21
C ALA A 208 2.03 23.27 3.99
N THR A 209 3.36 23.30 4.00
CA THR A 209 4.16 23.75 2.85
C THR A 209 3.94 22.85 1.63
N VAL A 210 3.96 21.52 1.80
CA VAL A 210 3.71 20.57 0.71
C VAL A 210 2.30 20.73 0.15
N LEU A 211 1.28 20.85 1.02
CA LEU A 211 -0.11 21.05 0.61
C LEU A 211 -0.36 22.41 -0.06
N ARG A 212 0.46 23.41 0.21
CA ARG A 212 0.40 24.73 -0.47
C ARG A 212 1.08 24.72 -1.83
N HIS A 213 1.96 23.75 -2.09
CA HIS A 213 2.64 23.64 -3.38
C HIS A 213 1.67 23.05 -4.42
N ARG A 214 1.30 23.85 -5.43
CA ARG A 214 0.24 23.49 -6.40
C ARG A 214 0.49 22.16 -7.10
N ASP A 215 1.73 21.88 -7.52
CA ASP A 215 2.05 20.63 -8.23
C ASP A 215 1.91 19.40 -7.32
N ALA A 216 2.33 19.52 -6.06
CA ALA A 216 2.22 18.44 -5.09
C ALA A 216 0.74 18.22 -4.70
N ALA A 217 0.01 19.29 -4.42
CA ALA A 217 -1.42 19.23 -4.14
C ALA A 217 -2.22 18.66 -5.32
N GLY A 218 -1.91 19.08 -6.55
CA GLY A 218 -2.50 18.55 -7.77
C GLY A 218 -2.25 17.05 -7.93
N ALA A 219 -1.01 16.61 -7.74
CA ALA A 219 -0.66 15.19 -7.80
C ALA A 219 -1.37 14.36 -6.72
N ILE A 220 -1.47 14.86 -5.48
CA ILE A 220 -2.19 14.20 -4.39
C ILE A 220 -3.68 14.06 -4.72
N VAL A 221 -4.31 15.14 -5.20
CA VAL A 221 -5.74 15.13 -5.58
C VAL A 221 -6.00 14.17 -6.74
N ILE A 222 -5.17 14.19 -7.79
CA ILE A 222 -5.30 13.28 -8.93
C ILE A 222 -5.16 11.82 -8.47
N ASN A 223 -4.18 11.53 -7.62
CA ASN A 223 -3.98 10.18 -7.10
C ASN A 223 -5.17 9.74 -6.23
N GLY A 224 -5.63 10.60 -5.33
CA GLY A 224 -6.78 10.35 -4.46
C GLY A 224 -8.07 10.14 -5.23
N LEU A 225 -8.37 10.96 -6.24
CA LEU A 225 -9.53 10.80 -7.11
C LEU A 225 -9.44 9.52 -7.96
N GLY A 226 -8.25 9.20 -8.49
CA GLY A 226 -8.03 7.96 -9.22
C GLY A 226 -8.30 6.72 -8.37
N PHE A 227 -7.80 6.72 -7.13
CA PHE A 227 -8.03 5.63 -6.17
C PHE A 227 -9.49 5.56 -5.72
N GLY A 228 -10.11 6.72 -5.46
CA GLY A 228 -11.52 6.83 -5.07
C GLY A 228 -12.46 6.32 -6.17
N TRP A 229 -12.20 6.64 -7.44
CA TRP A 229 -12.95 6.12 -8.57
C TRP A 229 -12.86 4.59 -8.67
N MET A 230 -11.67 4.02 -8.49
CA MET A 230 -11.48 2.56 -8.48
C MET A 230 -12.29 1.90 -7.37
N PHE A 231 -12.24 2.41 -6.13
CA PHE A 231 -12.99 1.84 -5.00
C PHE A 231 -14.50 2.01 -5.16
N ALA A 232 -14.96 3.15 -5.67
CA ALA A 232 -16.37 3.37 -5.98
C ALA A 232 -16.88 2.36 -7.02
N TYR A 233 -16.07 2.06 -8.04
CA TYR A 233 -16.39 1.02 -9.02
C TYR A 233 -16.42 -0.39 -8.41
N VAL A 234 -15.40 -0.76 -7.63
CA VAL A 234 -15.32 -2.10 -6.99
C VAL A 234 -16.50 -2.31 -6.01
N ALA A 235 -16.85 -1.31 -5.21
CA ALA A 235 -17.95 -1.39 -4.26
C ALA A 235 -19.34 -1.27 -4.92
N GLY A 236 -19.49 -0.42 -5.95
CA GLY A 236 -20.77 -0.13 -6.59
C GLY A 236 -21.16 -1.09 -7.71
N SER A 237 -20.20 -1.69 -8.41
CA SER A 237 -20.48 -2.57 -9.56
C SER A 237 -21.36 -3.78 -9.22
N PRO A 238 -21.22 -4.48 -8.07
CA PRO A 238 -22.12 -5.59 -7.75
C PRO A 238 -23.56 -5.12 -7.50
N LEU A 239 -23.73 -3.95 -6.87
CA LEU A 239 -25.03 -3.33 -6.59
C LEU A 239 -25.80 -3.00 -7.88
N VAL A 240 -25.11 -2.46 -8.89
CA VAL A 240 -25.71 -2.11 -10.18
C VAL A 240 -25.99 -3.37 -11.02
N LEU A 241 -25.05 -4.31 -11.08
CA LEU A 241 -25.16 -5.52 -11.90
C LEU A 241 -26.21 -6.51 -11.36
N LEU A 242 -26.27 -6.71 -10.03
CA LEU A 242 -27.21 -7.63 -9.41
C LEU A 242 -28.55 -6.96 -9.07
N GLY A 243 -28.52 -5.70 -8.63
CA GLY A 243 -29.71 -4.97 -8.20
C GLY A 243 -30.51 -4.34 -9.34
N THR A 244 -29.86 -3.56 -10.22
CA THR A 244 -30.57 -2.81 -11.27
C THR A 244 -30.70 -3.62 -12.56
N LEU A 245 -29.61 -4.26 -12.98
CA LEU A 245 -29.53 -4.97 -14.26
C LEU A 245 -29.98 -6.45 -14.19
N HIS A 246 -30.31 -6.96 -13.00
CA HIS A 246 -30.81 -8.33 -12.76
C HIS A 246 -30.01 -9.43 -13.47
N VAL A 247 -28.70 -9.24 -13.60
CA VAL A 247 -27.85 -10.20 -14.32
C VAL A 247 -27.80 -11.50 -13.53
N ARG A 248 -28.14 -12.63 -14.18
CA ARG A 248 -28.14 -13.96 -13.55
C ARG A 248 -26.78 -14.24 -12.86
N PRO A 249 -26.76 -14.74 -11.61
CA PRO A 249 -25.52 -14.95 -10.84
C PRO A 249 -24.45 -15.81 -11.54
N LEU A 250 -24.87 -16.72 -12.42
CA LEU A 250 -23.99 -17.58 -13.22
C LEU A 250 -23.18 -16.80 -14.27
N VAL A 251 -23.73 -15.72 -14.85
CA VAL A 251 -23.00 -14.87 -15.82
C VAL A 251 -21.99 -13.96 -15.13
N TYR A 252 -22.24 -13.55 -13.88
CA TYR A 252 -21.26 -12.80 -13.09
C TYR A 252 -20.01 -13.64 -12.76
N ARG A 253 -20.20 -14.96 -12.54
CA ARG A 253 -19.10 -15.92 -12.37
C ARG A 253 -18.35 -16.15 -13.68
N ASP A 254 -19.07 -16.34 -14.79
CA ASP A 254 -18.47 -16.49 -16.13
C ASP A 254 -17.74 -15.22 -16.61
N VAL A 255 -18.21 -14.00 -16.33
CA VAL A 255 -17.49 -12.77 -16.71
C VAL A 255 -16.18 -12.59 -15.91
N ARG A 256 -16.12 -13.15 -14.70
CA ARG A 256 -14.89 -13.19 -13.89
C ARG A 256 -13.90 -14.23 -14.40
N ASP A 257 -14.38 -15.33 -14.98
CA ASP A 257 -13.57 -16.45 -15.49
C ASP A 257 -13.31 -16.38 -17.02
N ASP A 258 -14.08 -15.59 -17.78
CA ASP A 258 -13.96 -15.46 -19.24
C ASP A 258 -12.85 -14.48 -19.63
N GLY A 259 -11.63 -15.02 -19.75
CA GLY A 259 -10.45 -14.34 -20.29
C GLY A 259 -10.56 -13.85 -21.74
N ARG A 260 -11.73 -13.94 -22.41
CA ARG A 260 -11.93 -13.46 -23.79
C ARG A 260 -11.99 -11.93 -23.90
N GLY A 261 -12.41 -11.22 -22.86
CA GLY A 261 -12.36 -9.75 -22.83
C GLY A 261 -10.93 -9.19 -22.93
N HIS A 262 -9.95 -9.97 -22.46
CA HIS A 262 -8.56 -9.54 -22.40
C HIS A 262 -7.87 -9.50 -23.77
N ARG A 263 -8.40 -10.21 -24.80
CA ARG A 263 -7.86 -10.15 -26.17
C ARG A 263 -8.29 -8.90 -26.94
N ARG A 264 -9.49 -8.36 -26.69
CA ARG A 264 -9.96 -7.11 -27.34
C ARG A 264 -9.32 -5.85 -26.75
N GLY A 265 -9.03 -5.84 -25.44
CA GLY A 265 -8.40 -4.69 -24.76
C GLY A 265 -6.93 -4.43 -25.14
N ARG A 266 -6.17 -5.46 -25.55
CA ARG A 266 -4.74 -5.30 -25.92
C ARG A 266 -4.55 -4.43 -27.17
N GLY A 267 -5.50 -4.45 -28.11
CA GLY A 267 -5.47 -3.60 -29.31
C GLY A 267 -5.73 -2.13 -29.01
N ALA A 268 -6.59 -1.83 -28.03
CA ALA A 268 -6.85 -0.47 -27.58
C ALA A 268 -5.68 0.07 -26.72
N GLN A 269 -5.13 -0.74 -25.82
CA GLN A 269 -3.97 -0.34 -25.00
C GLN A 269 -2.69 -0.11 -25.81
N ARG A 270 -2.46 -0.87 -26.90
CA ARG A 270 -1.35 -0.59 -27.82
C ARG A 270 -1.50 0.74 -28.54
N ARG A 271 -2.73 1.11 -28.93
CA ARG A 271 -3.03 2.41 -29.53
C ARG A 271 -2.85 3.56 -28.55
N VAL A 272 -3.30 3.42 -27.31
CA VAL A 272 -3.13 4.44 -26.26
C VAL A 272 -1.65 4.59 -25.85
N ARG A 273 -0.87 3.50 -25.79
CA ARG A 273 0.59 3.59 -25.56
C ARG A 273 1.35 4.24 -26.71
N ALA A 274 0.85 4.16 -27.94
CA ALA A 274 1.44 4.85 -29.09
C ALA A 274 1.18 6.37 -29.04
N THR A 275 0.05 6.80 -28.48
CA THR A 275 -0.27 8.22 -28.28
C THR A 275 0.40 8.83 -27.04
N TRP A 276 0.61 8.04 -25.99
CA TRP A 276 1.23 8.47 -24.73
C TRP A 276 2.69 8.02 -24.63
N ARG A 277 3.55 8.59 -25.48
CA ARG A 277 5.01 8.54 -25.29
C ARG A 277 5.38 9.53 -24.18
N THR A 278 5.63 9.01 -22.98
CA THR A 278 5.91 9.74 -21.72
C THR A 278 7.15 10.64 -21.76
N GLU A 279 7.88 10.69 -22.87
CA GLU A 279 9.02 11.59 -23.08
C GLU A 279 8.60 13.07 -23.19
N ARG A 280 7.32 13.37 -23.49
CA ARG A 280 6.87 14.78 -23.63
C ARG A 280 6.36 15.44 -22.35
N THR A 281 6.13 14.69 -21.26
CA THR A 281 5.49 15.25 -20.05
C THR A 281 6.49 15.61 -18.93
N ILE A 282 7.76 15.21 -19.06
CA ILE A 282 8.85 15.63 -18.13
C ILE A 282 9.73 16.73 -18.75
N ALA A 283 9.54 17.06 -20.03
CA ALA A 283 10.13 18.24 -20.66
C ALA A 283 9.27 19.48 -20.40
N VAL A 284 9.05 19.82 -19.13
CA VAL A 284 8.61 21.17 -18.76
C VAL A 284 9.61 21.67 -17.73
N ARG A 285 10.49 22.56 -18.19
CA ARG A 285 11.33 23.49 -17.41
C ARG A 285 12.71 22.99 -16.94
N GLY A 286 13.50 22.43 -17.87
CA GLY A 286 14.97 22.32 -17.73
C GLY A 286 15.74 23.53 -18.29
N ASP A 287 15.14 24.29 -19.21
CA ASP A 287 15.80 25.41 -19.86
C ASP A 287 15.25 26.72 -19.29
N CYS A 288 16.04 27.39 -18.45
CA CYS A 288 16.00 28.82 -18.04
C CYS A 288 16.50 29.04 -16.59
N LEU A 289 17.53 28.32 -16.13
CA LEU A 289 18.28 28.65 -14.90
C LEU A 289 19.81 28.60 -15.11
N GLY A 290 20.27 28.97 -16.31
CA GLY A 290 21.67 29.32 -16.56
C GLY A 290 21.67 30.68 -17.24
N GLY A 291 22.07 31.73 -16.51
CA GLY A 291 22.17 33.07 -17.06
C GLY A 291 23.32 33.14 -18.05
N ASP A 292 23.00 33.35 -19.33
CA ASP A 292 23.83 34.12 -20.25
C ASP A 292 22.98 34.52 -21.48
N CYS A 293 22.38 35.70 -21.40
CA CYS A 293 21.75 36.35 -22.55
C CYS A 293 22.73 37.38 -23.11
N GLY A 294 23.60 36.94 -24.03
CA GLY A 294 24.55 37.79 -24.74
C GLY A 294 24.49 37.59 -26.25
N HIS A 295 23.94 38.58 -26.95
CA HIS A 295 24.24 39.03 -28.32
C HIS A 295 24.21 38.06 -29.55
N ARG A 296 23.13 38.20 -30.34
CA ARG A 296 22.96 38.31 -31.84
C ARG A 296 24.21 38.39 -32.77
N PRO A 297 24.09 38.32 -34.13
CA PRO A 297 22.92 38.06 -35.04
C PRO A 297 23.18 37.18 -36.30
N ASP A 298 22.11 36.97 -37.09
CA ASP A 298 22.01 36.74 -38.55
C ASP A 298 22.87 35.70 -39.29
N ARG A 299 22.19 34.75 -39.96
CA ARG A 299 22.07 34.74 -41.44
C ARG A 299 21.15 33.63 -41.99
N ALA A 300 20.28 34.10 -42.90
CA ALA A 300 19.51 33.47 -43.98
C ALA A 300 19.86 32.04 -44.46
N GLY A 301 18.84 31.36 -45.01
CA GLY A 301 19.03 30.51 -46.18
C GLY A 301 18.10 29.30 -46.28
N PHE A 302 17.07 29.40 -47.11
CA PHE A 302 16.30 28.30 -47.70
C PHE A 302 17.21 27.24 -48.38
N ALA A 303 16.89 25.96 -48.20
CA ALA A 303 16.75 24.91 -49.23
C ALA A 303 16.28 23.60 -48.58
#